data_AF-A0A0C3QE35-F1
#
_entry.id   AF-A0A0C3QE35-F1
#
_cell.length_a   1.000
_cell.length_b   1.000
_cell.length_c   1.000
_cell.angle_alpha   90.00
_cell.angle_beta   90.00
_cell.angle_gamma   90.00
#
_symmetry.space_group_name_H-M   'P 1'
#
loop_
_entity.id
_entity.type
_entity.pdbx_description
1 polymer ?
#
loop_
_entity_poly.entity_id
_entity_poly.type
_entity_poly.pdbx_seq_one_letter_code
_entity_poly.pdbx_strand_id
1 'polypeptide(L)'
;MAAQKLREVLGRVPVLTLYESKGMEFDDVLLYDFFNDSIATATDWRAILHAEHRGKPFDEKRHAILRTELKALYVGLTRARERVWIWDQSTKGVDLQSLLTALGLATVHDIAEAVPQIGVTSSSHDWSQRAQQYFSKGLFLEAALSFKNAGMDWWESVAKVYGERQATMRLPQQHQRLQSSFTGVAREFERVAECPEGHQNPITRLHLFLNAGECYAAVSNHGASASAFIKGKRYTEAAYQYRMAGSFEKAVDVISRYPVDPEVAESITHTAKIEYTKRGDISSLRKASNLFGTKDDFLKFLEDHGFDEQRIRFLEGLEEYERVGDIHRKKGNYISAVRQFRRANTSTSLRKAAASLLEGLREHISFAVGYGKRSEQLSQLFELCQAAELARDEQDEVDFLRAVSELDSKTLREHALRSGFLDLLRRSQGLAIGIGCGSGGDPNDMPKIQHGSKHFGSNA
;
A
#
# COMPACT_ATOMS: atom_id res chain seq x y z
N MET A 1 -5.92 -24.61 34.08
CA MET A 1 -6.31 -23.23 34.50
C MET A 1 -5.39 -22.67 35.57
N ALA A 2 -4.76 -23.53 36.40
CA ALA A 2 -3.92 -23.11 37.52
C ALA A 2 -2.83 -22.07 37.17
N ALA A 3 -2.11 -22.24 36.05
CA ALA A 3 -0.97 -21.38 35.69
C ALA A 3 -1.29 -19.86 35.64
N GLN A 4 -2.49 -19.46 35.21
CA GLN A 4 -2.85 -18.04 35.19
C GLN A 4 -3.09 -17.50 36.61
N LYS A 5 -3.87 -18.22 37.42
CA LYS A 5 -4.11 -17.88 38.83
C LYS A 5 -2.81 -17.81 39.63
N LEU A 6 -1.90 -18.74 39.39
CA LEU A 6 -0.62 -18.82 40.08
C LEU A 6 0.31 -17.64 39.72
N ARG A 7 0.29 -17.17 38.45
CA ARG A 7 1.01 -15.94 38.04
C ARG A 7 0.51 -14.70 38.78
N GLU A 8 -0.81 -14.58 38.96
CA GLU A 8 -1.45 -13.46 39.68
C GLU A 8 -1.07 -13.45 41.18
N VAL A 9 -0.94 -14.63 41.81
CA VAL A 9 -0.60 -14.76 43.24
C VAL A 9 0.91 -14.65 43.51
N LEU A 10 1.76 -15.32 42.73
CA LEU A 10 3.19 -15.38 43.02
C LEU A 10 3.98 -14.16 42.54
N GLY A 11 3.66 -13.62 41.35
CA GLY A 11 4.22 -12.38 40.77
C GLY A 11 5.75 -12.28 40.60
N ARG A 12 6.53 -13.23 41.12
CA ARG A 12 8.00 -13.17 41.31
C ARG A 12 8.75 -14.40 40.79
N VAL A 13 8.02 -15.45 40.41
CA VAL A 13 8.56 -16.73 39.94
C VAL A 13 8.03 -17.03 38.54
N PRO A 14 8.86 -17.48 37.57
CA PRO A 14 8.37 -17.93 36.27
C PRO A 14 7.40 -19.12 36.42
N VAL A 15 6.22 -19.03 35.82
CA VAL A 15 5.21 -20.10 35.83
C VAL A 15 5.05 -20.61 34.41
N LEU A 16 5.30 -21.90 34.21
CA LEU A 16 5.25 -22.57 32.91
C LEU A 16 4.24 -23.71 32.94
N THR A 17 3.54 -23.92 31.83
CA THR A 17 2.90 -25.22 31.58
C THR A 17 3.96 -26.29 31.28
N LEU A 18 3.61 -27.56 31.48
CA LEU A 18 4.48 -28.69 31.16
C LEU A 18 4.96 -28.66 29.69
N TYR A 19 4.12 -28.19 28.77
CA TYR A 19 4.48 -28.03 27.36
C TYR A 19 5.54 -26.94 27.15
N GLU A 20 5.36 -25.75 27.75
CA GLU A 20 6.30 -24.62 27.63
C GLU A 20 7.67 -24.96 28.25
N SER A 21 7.67 -25.69 29.36
CA SER A 21 8.88 -26.16 30.06
C SER A 21 9.73 -27.19 29.28
N LYS A 22 9.21 -27.74 28.19
CA LYS A 22 9.88 -28.82 27.44
C LYS A 22 11.24 -28.37 26.89
N GLY A 23 12.27 -29.17 27.14
CA GLY A 23 13.66 -28.84 26.75
C GLY A 23 14.27 -27.71 27.61
N MET A 24 13.72 -27.46 28.79
CA MET A 24 14.29 -26.60 29.82
C MET A 24 14.50 -27.42 31.09
N GLU A 25 15.50 -27.04 31.88
CA GLU A 25 15.82 -27.68 33.15
C GLU A 25 16.05 -26.60 34.21
N PHE A 26 15.70 -26.93 35.44
CA PHE A 26 15.77 -26.09 36.64
C PHE A 26 16.28 -26.95 37.79
N ASP A 27 16.92 -26.36 38.78
CA ASP A 27 17.45 -27.15 39.89
C ASP A 27 16.30 -27.63 40.80
N ASP A 28 15.37 -26.71 41.11
CA ASP A 28 14.10 -26.99 41.78
C ASP A 28 12.90 -26.75 40.87
N VAL A 29 11.90 -27.64 40.94
CA VAL A 29 10.61 -27.49 40.23
C VAL A 29 9.44 -27.72 41.19
N LEU A 30 8.45 -26.83 41.15
CA LEU A 30 7.15 -27.02 41.81
C LEU A 30 6.09 -27.41 40.77
N LEU A 31 5.58 -28.64 40.87
CA LEU A 31 4.37 -29.08 40.18
C LEU A 31 3.17 -28.66 41.02
N TYR A 32 2.43 -27.65 40.55
CA TYR A 32 1.27 -27.08 41.23
C TYR A 32 -0.04 -27.57 40.57
N ASP A 33 -0.94 -28.14 41.37
CA ASP A 33 -2.27 -28.64 40.98
C ASP A 33 -2.25 -29.66 39.82
N PHE A 34 -1.20 -30.47 39.73
CA PHE A 34 -1.03 -31.47 38.67
C PHE A 34 -2.16 -32.51 38.64
N PHE A 35 -2.49 -33.13 39.77
CA PHE A 35 -3.59 -34.08 39.89
C PHE A 35 -4.94 -33.36 39.91
N ASN A 36 -5.01 -32.16 40.48
CA ASN A 36 -6.25 -31.37 40.47
C ASN A 36 -6.71 -31.07 39.04
N ASP A 37 -5.85 -30.47 38.20
CA ASP A 37 -6.13 -30.19 36.78
C ASP A 37 -6.11 -31.46 35.90
N SER A 38 -5.68 -32.63 36.42
CA SER A 38 -5.71 -33.93 35.72
C SER A 38 -7.12 -34.38 35.37
N ILE A 39 -7.30 -34.87 34.15
CA ILE A 39 -8.56 -35.49 33.67
C ILE A 39 -8.76 -36.93 34.16
N ALA A 40 -7.74 -37.55 34.76
CA ALA A 40 -7.87 -38.86 35.40
C ALA A 40 -8.56 -38.75 36.77
N THR A 41 -9.36 -39.76 37.12
CA THR A 41 -10.07 -39.81 38.40
C THR A 41 -9.17 -40.34 39.52
N ALA A 42 -9.56 -40.12 40.78
CA ALA A 42 -8.89 -40.75 41.93
C ALA A 42 -8.89 -42.30 41.84
N THR A 43 -9.89 -42.89 41.18
CA THR A 43 -9.96 -44.35 40.94
C THR A 43 -8.89 -44.81 39.95
N ASP A 44 -8.56 -43.98 38.96
CA ASP A 44 -7.49 -44.28 38.00
C ASP A 44 -6.13 -44.22 38.70
N TRP A 45 -5.82 -43.13 39.41
CA TRP A 45 -4.57 -42.99 40.17
C TRP A 45 -4.38 -44.12 41.20
N ARG A 46 -5.46 -44.54 41.88
CA ARG A 46 -5.44 -45.70 42.79
C ARG A 46 -5.12 -47.03 42.11
N ALA A 47 -5.41 -47.20 40.82
CA ALA A 47 -5.12 -48.44 40.11
C ALA A 47 -3.61 -48.75 40.10
N ILE A 48 -2.76 -47.72 40.08
CA ILE A 48 -1.29 -47.85 40.18
C ILE A 48 -0.90 -48.44 41.53
N LEU A 49 -1.36 -47.86 42.65
CA LEU A 49 -1.12 -48.38 44.00
C LEU A 49 -1.64 -49.83 44.16
N HIS A 50 -2.78 -50.15 43.54
CA HIS A 50 -3.35 -51.49 43.58
C HIS A 50 -2.56 -52.52 42.77
N ALA A 51 -1.94 -52.12 41.66
CA ALA A 51 -1.06 -52.98 40.89
C ALA A 51 0.26 -53.22 41.63
N GLU A 52 1.01 -52.15 41.91
CA GLU A 52 2.37 -52.22 42.46
C GLU A 52 2.41 -52.76 43.90
N HIS A 53 1.47 -52.35 44.76
CA HIS A 53 1.53 -52.65 46.20
C HIS A 53 0.52 -53.72 46.66
N ARG A 54 -0.47 -54.07 45.84
CA ARG A 54 -1.50 -55.08 46.19
C ARG A 54 -1.60 -56.23 45.19
N GLY A 55 -0.71 -56.29 44.20
CA GLY A 55 -0.63 -57.39 43.22
C GLY A 55 -1.89 -57.57 42.37
N LYS A 56 -2.74 -56.54 42.23
CA LYS A 56 -3.95 -56.63 41.42
C LYS A 56 -3.60 -56.43 39.93
N PRO A 57 -4.22 -57.16 38.99
CA PRO A 57 -3.97 -56.93 37.57
C PRO A 57 -4.40 -55.51 37.17
N PHE A 58 -3.53 -54.81 36.46
CA PHE A 58 -3.80 -53.47 35.93
C PHE A 58 -4.58 -53.56 34.61
N ASP A 59 -5.76 -52.96 34.55
CA ASP A 59 -6.57 -52.91 33.33
C ASP A 59 -6.18 -51.69 32.48
N GLU A 60 -5.28 -51.92 31.51
CA GLU A 60 -4.81 -50.89 30.58
C GLU A 60 -5.92 -50.24 29.76
N LYS A 61 -7.01 -50.96 29.46
CA LYS A 61 -8.12 -50.42 28.65
C LYS A 61 -8.98 -49.49 29.49
N ARG A 62 -9.29 -49.89 30.71
CA ARG A 62 -10.05 -49.08 31.67
C ARG A 62 -9.28 -47.83 32.09
N HIS A 63 -7.98 -47.95 32.33
CA HIS A 63 -7.14 -46.87 32.84
C HIS A 63 -6.25 -46.21 31.77
N ALA A 64 -6.63 -46.32 30.50
CA ALA A 64 -5.87 -45.80 29.35
C ALA A 64 -5.51 -44.31 29.47
N ILE A 65 -6.31 -43.53 30.20
CA ILE A 65 -6.08 -42.10 30.46
C ILE A 65 -4.74 -41.83 31.17
N LEU A 66 -4.34 -42.73 32.08
CA LEU A 66 -3.07 -42.62 32.82
C LEU A 66 -1.86 -42.64 31.90
N ARG A 67 -1.97 -43.20 30.69
CA ARG A 67 -0.89 -43.19 29.71
C ARG A 67 -0.49 -41.78 29.28
N THR A 68 -1.44 -40.85 29.24
CA THR A 68 -1.19 -39.43 28.92
C THR A 68 -0.74 -38.69 30.17
N GLU A 69 -1.41 -38.91 31.30
CA GLU A 69 -1.10 -38.25 32.56
C GLU A 69 0.30 -38.63 33.09
N LEU A 70 0.69 -39.91 33.08
CA LEU A 70 2.02 -40.36 33.50
C LEU A 70 3.13 -39.81 32.60
N LYS A 71 2.86 -39.61 31.29
CA LYS A 71 3.80 -38.92 30.40
C LYS A 71 3.93 -37.44 30.75
N ALA A 72 2.83 -36.78 31.11
CA ALA A 72 2.85 -35.39 31.58
C ALA A 72 3.60 -35.26 32.91
N LEU A 73 3.33 -36.15 33.87
CA LEU A 73 4.04 -36.23 35.15
C LEU A 73 5.54 -36.46 34.93
N TYR A 74 5.91 -37.43 34.08
CA TYR A 74 7.31 -37.69 33.71
C TYR A 74 8.00 -36.46 33.11
N VAL A 75 7.33 -35.71 32.22
CA VAL A 75 7.88 -34.45 31.70
C VAL A 75 8.13 -33.46 32.84
N GLY A 76 7.18 -33.30 33.76
CA GLY A 76 7.30 -32.41 34.92
C GLY A 76 8.44 -32.81 35.87
N LEU A 77 8.47 -34.08 36.28
CA LEU A 77 9.53 -34.63 37.14
C LEU A 77 10.92 -34.41 36.53
N THR A 78 11.09 -34.70 35.23
CA THR A 78 12.36 -34.53 34.52
C THR A 78 12.70 -33.08 34.15
N ARG A 79 11.93 -32.07 34.60
CA ARG A 79 12.37 -30.67 34.52
C ARG A 79 13.30 -30.29 35.66
N ALA A 80 13.27 -31.01 36.78
CA ALA A 80 14.16 -30.77 37.91
C ALA A 80 15.50 -31.51 37.74
N ARG A 81 16.58 -30.88 38.21
CA ARG A 81 17.91 -31.49 38.35
C ARG A 81 18.20 -31.97 39.77
N GLU A 82 17.65 -31.27 40.77
CA GLU A 82 17.89 -31.57 42.18
C GLU A 82 16.61 -32.05 42.89
N ARG A 83 15.54 -31.23 42.91
CA ARG A 83 14.32 -31.56 43.69
C ARG A 83 13.03 -31.22 42.93
N VAL A 84 12.04 -32.11 43.07
CA VAL A 84 10.65 -31.84 42.65
C VAL A 84 9.78 -31.71 43.89
N TRP A 85 9.04 -30.61 43.94
CA TRP A 85 7.97 -30.35 44.88
C TRP A 85 6.65 -30.61 44.17
N ILE A 86 5.70 -31.28 44.84
CA ILE A 86 4.34 -31.43 44.33
C ILE A 86 3.38 -30.84 45.35
N TRP A 87 2.64 -29.81 44.94
CA TRP A 87 1.57 -29.20 45.71
C TRP A 87 0.27 -29.42 44.95
N ASP A 88 -0.71 -30.06 45.57
CA ASP A 88 -2.00 -30.34 44.94
C ASP A 88 -3.14 -30.17 45.93
N GLN A 89 -4.17 -29.41 45.56
CA GLN A 89 -5.34 -29.22 46.40
C GLN A 89 -6.34 -30.40 46.36
N SER A 90 -6.16 -31.37 45.46
CA SER A 90 -7.10 -32.47 45.27
C SER A 90 -6.65 -33.76 45.95
N THR A 91 -7.62 -34.59 46.35
CA THR A 91 -7.35 -35.92 46.92
C THR A 91 -6.97 -36.97 45.87
N LYS A 92 -6.95 -36.63 44.57
CA LYS A 92 -6.64 -37.58 43.48
C LYS A 92 -5.22 -38.14 43.57
N GLY A 93 -4.25 -37.34 44.04
CA GLY A 93 -2.85 -37.73 44.15
C GLY A 93 -2.52 -38.59 45.39
N VAL A 94 -3.41 -38.72 46.38
CA VAL A 94 -3.11 -39.29 47.71
C VAL A 94 -2.68 -40.76 47.64
N ASP A 95 -3.34 -41.56 46.79
CA ASP A 95 -2.97 -42.97 46.58
C ASP A 95 -1.55 -43.10 45.96
N LEU A 96 -1.14 -42.17 45.10
CA LEU A 96 0.20 -42.14 44.50
C LEU A 96 1.26 -41.58 45.47
N GLN A 97 0.93 -40.55 46.25
CA GLN A 97 1.78 -40.06 47.34
C GLN A 97 2.10 -41.19 48.34
N SER A 98 1.09 -41.95 48.75
CA SER A 98 1.25 -43.10 49.65
C SER A 98 2.17 -44.17 49.06
N LEU A 99 2.07 -44.44 47.75
CA LEU A 99 2.99 -45.35 47.05
C LEU A 99 4.43 -44.81 47.05
N LEU A 100 4.64 -43.55 46.68
CA LEU A 100 5.97 -42.94 46.60
C LEU A 100 6.66 -42.87 47.97
N THR A 101 5.92 -42.54 49.04
CA THR A 101 6.46 -42.56 50.41
C THR A 101 6.76 -43.97 50.89
N ALA A 102 5.90 -44.97 50.59
CA ALA A 102 6.18 -46.37 50.94
C ALA A 102 7.40 -46.94 50.21
N LEU A 103 7.71 -46.43 49.01
CA LEU A 103 8.92 -46.76 48.25
C LEU A 103 10.17 -45.95 48.65
N GLY A 104 10.05 -45.01 49.61
CA GLY A 104 11.14 -44.12 50.01
C GLY A 104 11.52 -43.06 48.97
N LEU A 105 10.65 -42.80 47.99
CA LEU A 105 10.87 -41.88 46.86
C LEU A 105 10.34 -40.46 47.10
N ALA A 106 9.53 -40.24 48.15
CA ALA A 106 8.97 -38.93 48.49
C ALA A 106 8.79 -38.75 50.00
N THR A 107 9.21 -37.59 50.52
CA THR A 107 8.81 -37.07 51.83
C THR A 107 7.50 -36.29 51.71
N VAL A 108 6.73 -36.26 52.80
CA VAL A 108 5.49 -35.49 52.93
C VAL A 108 5.72 -34.44 54.00
N HIS A 109 5.26 -33.21 53.75
CA HIS A 109 5.36 -32.09 54.68
C HIS A 109 3.98 -31.46 54.84
N ASP A 110 3.58 -31.15 56.08
CA ASP A 110 2.37 -30.36 56.32
C ASP A 110 2.67 -28.86 56.09
N ILE A 111 1.65 -28.08 55.73
CA ILE A 111 1.71 -26.61 55.64
C ILE A 111 1.99 -26.00 57.03
N ALA A 112 1.59 -26.69 58.10
CA ALA A 112 1.88 -26.31 59.48
C ALA A 112 3.34 -26.57 59.91
N GLU A 113 4.11 -27.34 59.13
CA GLU A 113 5.53 -27.61 59.38
C GLU A 113 6.43 -26.60 58.65
N ALA A 114 7.69 -26.53 59.06
CA ALA A 114 8.68 -25.70 58.38
C ALA A 114 9.00 -26.29 56.99
N VAL A 115 8.32 -25.81 55.95
CA VAL A 115 8.59 -26.18 54.56
C VAL A 115 10.06 -25.89 54.23
N PRO A 116 10.86 -26.88 53.79
CA PRO A 116 12.28 -26.65 53.50
C PRO A 116 12.46 -25.63 52.38
N GLN A 117 13.59 -24.90 52.40
CA GLN A 117 13.86 -23.85 51.42
C GLN A 117 13.88 -24.40 49.99
N ILE A 118 12.94 -23.91 49.17
CA ILE A 118 12.88 -24.11 47.72
C ILE A 118 13.80 -23.10 47.06
N GLY A 119 14.77 -23.55 46.26
CA GLY A 119 15.70 -22.70 45.54
C GLY A 119 16.87 -22.17 46.37
N VAL A 120 18.00 -22.01 45.69
CA VAL A 120 19.04 -21.03 46.06
C VAL A 120 18.75 -19.73 45.31
N THR A 121 19.13 -18.58 45.85
CA THR A 121 18.97 -17.29 45.18
C THR A 121 19.83 -17.21 43.91
N SER A 122 19.20 -17.24 42.73
CA SER A 122 19.87 -17.11 41.44
C SER A 122 20.53 -15.74 41.27
N SER A 123 21.70 -15.70 40.61
CA SER A 123 22.41 -14.45 40.34
C SER A 123 21.77 -13.65 39.19
N SER A 124 22.11 -12.37 39.06
CA SER A 124 21.71 -11.54 37.91
C SER A 124 22.13 -12.16 36.57
N HIS A 125 23.30 -12.81 36.52
CA HIS A 125 23.76 -13.53 35.34
C HIS A 125 22.82 -14.69 34.97
N ASP A 126 22.45 -15.54 35.93
CA ASP A 126 21.57 -16.69 35.71
C ASP A 126 20.17 -16.25 35.24
N TRP A 127 19.65 -15.18 35.85
CA TRP A 127 18.41 -14.54 35.42
C TRP A 127 18.51 -14.02 33.98
N SER A 128 19.62 -13.40 33.58
CA SER A 128 19.82 -12.90 32.22
C SER A 128 19.87 -14.03 31.18
N GLN A 129 20.58 -15.12 31.48
CA GLN A 129 20.67 -16.29 30.59
C GLN A 129 19.30 -16.95 30.44
N ARG A 130 18.55 -17.08 31.55
CA ARG A 130 17.20 -17.63 31.54
C ARG A 130 16.21 -16.75 30.80
N ALA A 131 16.31 -15.42 30.95
CA ALA A 131 15.48 -14.45 30.22
C ALA A 131 15.64 -14.57 28.70
N GLN A 132 16.88 -14.71 28.20
CA GLN A 132 17.17 -14.96 26.79
C GLN A 132 16.58 -16.31 26.31
N GLN A 133 16.65 -17.35 27.15
CA GLN A 133 16.06 -18.66 26.85
C GLN A 133 14.53 -18.58 26.75
N TYR A 134 13.86 -17.82 27.62
CA TYR A 134 12.42 -17.57 27.53
C TYR A 134 12.05 -16.73 26.31
N PHE A 135 12.80 -15.65 26.04
CA PHE A 135 12.53 -14.74 24.93
C PHE A 135 12.62 -15.46 23.57
N SER A 136 13.65 -16.29 23.36
CA SER A 136 13.82 -17.09 22.13
C SER A 136 12.73 -18.17 21.94
N LYS A 137 12.09 -18.62 23.02
CA LYS A 137 10.91 -19.51 23.00
C LYS A 137 9.57 -18.76 22.83
N GLY A 138 9.57 -17.42 22.79
CA GLY A 138 8.36 -16.61 22.75
C GLY A 138 7.58 -16.55 24.07
N LEU A 139 8.23 -16.90 25.19
CA LEU A 139 7.70 -16.86 26.56
C LEU A 139 7.97 -15.48 27.16
N PHE A 140 7.33 -14.47 26.58
CA PHE A 140 7.68 -13.08 26.79
C PHE A 140 7.38 -12.55 28.21
N LEU A 141 6.37 -13.11 28.89
CA LEU A 141 6.05 -12.74 30.27
C LEU A 141 7.14 -13.23 31.24
N GLU A 142 7.56 -14.48 31.09
CA GLU A 142 8.62 -15.11 31.87
C GLU A 142 9.99 -14.49 31.55
N ALA A 143 10.23 -14.11 30.30
CA ALA A 143 11.40 -13.34 29.89
C ALA A 143 11.43 -11.96 30.56
N ALA A 144 10.32 -11.21 30.55
CA ALA A 144 10.24 -9.89 31.18
C ALA A 144 10.53 -9.95 32.68
N LEU A 145 9.89 -10.88 33.40
CA LEU A 145 10.16 -11.13 34.81
C LEU A 145 11.63 -11.47 35.07
N SER A 146 12.23 -12.30 34.21
CA SER A 146 13.62 -12.74 34.37
C SER A 146 14.61 -11.60 34.07
N PHE A 147 14.35 -10.77 33.05
CA PHE A 147 15.15 -9.56 32.79
C PHE A 147 15.06 -8.55 33.94
N LYS A 148 13.87 -8.39 34.54
CA LYS A 148 13.70 -7.56 35.74
C LYS A 148 14.53 -8.07 36.91
N ASN A 149 14.48 -9.37 37.19
CA ASN A 149 15.28 -10.00 38.25
C ASN A 149 16.80 -9.92 37.97
N ALA A 150 17.20 -9.81 36.68
CA ALA A 150 18.58 -9.55 36.28
C ALA A 150 19.01 -8.07 36.42
N GLY A 151 18.09 -7.12 36.62
CA GLY A 151 18.35 -5.68 36.59
C GLY A 151 18.49 -5.10 35.17
N MET A 152 17.83 -5.71 34.18
CA MET A 152 17.92 -5.34 32.75
C MET A 152 16.64 -4.66 32.26
N ASP A 153 16.30 -3.51 32.84
CA ASP A 153 15.00 -2.81 32.67
C ASP A 153 14.60 -2.52 31.20
N TRP A 154 15.57 -2.22 30.33
CA TRP A 154 15.31 -2.05 28.90
C TRP A 154 14.88 -3.36 28.24
N TRP A 155 15.52 -4.49 28.58
CA TRP A 155 15.13 -5.80 28.08
C TRP A 155 13.83 -6.33 28.72
N GLU A 156 13.51 -5.96 29.96
CA GLU A 156 12.16 -6.16 30.52
C GLU A 156 11.12 -5.43 29.66
N SER A 157 11.39 -4.16 29.30
CA SER A 157 10.49 -3.36 28.45
C SER A 157 10.33 -3.95 27.05
N VAL A 158 11.43 -4.40 26.42
CA VAL A 158 11.40 -5.14 25.14
C VAL A 158 10.54 -6.40 25.27
N ALA A 159 10.76 -7.24 26.28
CA ALA A 159 9.99 -8.46 26.47
C ALA A 159 8.49 -8.19 26.66
N LYS A 160 8.11 -7.17 27.46
CA LYS A 160 6.71 -6.77 27.64
C LYS A 160 6.03 -6.43 26.32
N VAL A 161 6.60 -5.56 25.49
CA VAL A 161 5.95 -5.13 24.24
C VAL A 161 5.82 -6.26 23.21
N TYR A 162 6.78 -7.21 23.18
CA TYR A 162 6.61 -8.45 22.40
C TYR A 162 5.46 -9.34 22.94
N GLY A 163 5.31 -9.43 24.26
CA GLY A 163 4.17 -10.11 24.90
C GLY A 163 2.83 -9.45 24.58
N GLU A 164 2.76 -8.13 24.62
CA GLU A 164 1.57 -7.34 24.25
C GLU A 164 1.21 -7.48 22.76
N ARG A 165 2.21 -7.52 21.86
CA ARG A 165 2.01 -7.86 20.44
C ARG A 165 1.41 -9.27 20.31
N GLN A 166 1.97 -10.27 20.99
CA GLN A 166 1.48 -11.64 20.94
C GLN A 166 0.04 -11.77 21.48
N ALA A 167 -0.29 -11.05 22.56
CA ALA A 167 -1.65 -10.99 23.09
C ALA A 167 -2.62 -10.28 22.12
N THR A 168 -2.19 -9.18 21.51
CA THR A 168 -2.99 -8.42 20.53
C THR A 168 -3.28 -9.24 19.26
N MET A 169 -2.31 -10.03 18.78
CA MET A 169 -2.48 -10.94 17.64
C MET A 169 -3.49 -12.08 17.90
N ARG A 170 -3.86 -12.36 19.16
CA ARG A 170 -4.89 -13.35 19.53
C ARG A 170 -6.30 -12.75 19.61
N LEU A 171 -6.46 -11.44 19.46
CA LEU A 171 -7.77 -10.79 19.45
C LEU A 171 -8.50 -11.07 18.13
N PRO A 172 -9.83 -11.31 18.14
CA PRO A 172 -10.63 -11.41 16.91
C PRO A 172 -10.54 -10.16 16.04
N GLN A 173 -10.61 -10.31 14.71
CA GLN A 173 -10.52 -9.17 13.77
C GLN A 173 -11.59 -8.08 14.02
N GLN A 174 -12.78 -8.46 14.47
CA GLN A 174 -13.88 -7.54 14.77
C GLN A 174 -13.87 -7.01 16.22
N HIS A 175 -12.82 -7.30 17.00
CA HIS A 175 -12.73 -6.87 18.39
C HIS A 175 -12.58 -5.34 18.48
N GLN A 176 -13.51 -4.68 19.17
CA GLN A 176 -13.65 -3.21 19.22
C GLN A 176 -12.34 -2.47 19.54
N ARG A 177 -11.46 -3.04 20.37
CA ARG A 177 -10.19 -2.43 20.80
C ARG A 177 -8.99 -2.77 19.89
N LEU A 178 -9.15 -3.60 18.86
CA LEU A 178 -8.03 -4.11 18.03
C LEU A 178 -7.17 -2.99 17.45
N GLN A 179 -7.79 -1.95 16.88
CA GLN A 179 -7.09 -0.81 16.30
C GLN A 179 -6.27 -0.04 17.35
N SER A 180 -6.88 0.26 18.50
CA SER A 180 -6.20 0.93 19.62
C SER A 180 -5.08 0.09 20.22
N SER A 181 -5.25 -1.23 20.32
CA SER A 181 -4.25 -2.15 20.87
C SER A 181 -3.01 -2.23 19.98
N PHE A 182 -3.17 -2.50 18.67
CA PHE A 182 -2.03 -2.50 17.74
C PHE A 182 -1.34 -1.13 17.66
N THR A 183 -2.10 -0.03 17.68
CA THR A 183 -1.53 1.32 17.68
C THR A 183 -0.75 1.62 18.97
N GLY A 184 -1.24 1.15 20.12
CA GLY A 184 -0.53 1.27 21.40
C GLY A 184 0.78 0.48 21.42
N VAL A 185 0.71 -0.79 21.04
CA VAL A 185 1.88 -1.68 20.91
C VAL A 185 2.92 -1.12 19.94
N ALA A 186 2.50 -0.59 18.78
CA ALA A 186 3.39 0.02 17.81
C ALA A 186 4.15 1.23 18.39
N ARG A 187 3.46 2.11 19.11
CA ARG A 187 4.07 3.27 19.79
C ARG A 187 5.04 2.84 20.88
N GLU A 188 4.73 1.78 21.61
CA GLU A 188 5.61 1.27 22.67
C GLU A 188 6.89 0.65 22.08
N PHE A 189 6.79 -0.05 20.93
CA PHE A 189 7.97 -0.48 20.18
C PHE A 189 8.85 0.70 19.75
N GLU A 190 8.25 1.78 19.22
CA GLU A 190 9.00 3.01 18.88
C GLU A 190 9.65 3.65 20.11
N ARG A 191 8.90 3.78 21.22
CA ARG A 191 9.41 4.34 22.48
C ARG A 191 10.65 3.59 22.99
N VAL A 192 10.56 2.25 23.07
CA VAL A 192 11.66 1.39 23.53
C VAL A 192 12.85 1.41 22.57
N ALA A 193 12.61 1.57 21.26
CA ALA A 193 13.66 1.72 20.25
C ALA A 193 14.39 3.08 20.29
N GLU A 194 13.70 4.14 20.75
CA GLU A 194 14.26 5.50 20.85
C GLU A 194 14.98 5.77 22.19
N CYS A 195 14.88 4.88 23.18
CA CYS A 195 15.67 4.93 24.40
C CYS A 195 17.21 4.90 24.14
N PRO A 196 18.06 5.43 25.05
CA PRO A 196 19.52 5.38 24.91
C PRO A 196 20.08 3.95 24.75
N GLU A 197 19.53 2.99 25.48
CA GLU A 197 19.89 1.57 25.42
C GLU A 197 19.52 0.95 24.07
N GLY A 198 18.43 1.42 23.44
CA GLY A 198 18.08 1.07 22.07
C GLY A 198 19.15 1.52 21.08
N HIS A 199 19.68 2.73 21.23
CA HIS A 199 20.77 3.22 20.39
C HIS A 199 22.09 2.45 20.61
N GLN A 200 22.32 1.92 21.81
CA GLN A 200 23.44 1.01 22.11
C GLN A 200 23.24 -0.41 21.51
N ASN A 201 22.00 -0.80 21.18
CA ASN A 201 21.63 -2.11 20.65
C ASN A 201 21.06 -2.00 19.21
N PRO A 202 21.87 -1.59 18.21
CA PRO A 202 21.37 -1.16 16.90
C PRO A 202 20.60 -2.23 16.13
N ILE A 203 20.98 -3.52 16.23
CA ILE A 203 20.27 -4.62 15.55
C ILE A 203 18.87 -4.80 16.16
N THR A 204 18.77 -4.87 17.49
CA THR A 204 17.49 -4.97 18.20
C THR A 204 16.62 -3.75 17.92
N ARG A 205 17.19 -2.54 17.94
CA ARG A 205 16.49 -1.29 17.60
C ARG A 205 15.85 -1.31 16.21
N LEU A 206 16.55 -1.85 15.20
CA LEU A 206 15.94 -2.06 13.87
C LEU A 206 14.73 -2.99 13.97
N HIS A 207 14.87 -4.16 14.62
CA HIS A 207 13.75 -5.09 14.79
C HIS A 207 12.56 -4.50 15.56
N LEU A 208 12.78 -3.65 16.56
CA LEU A 208 11.70 -2.95 17.27
C LEU A 208 10.91 -2.03 16.32
N PHE A 209 11.59 -1.24 15.48
CA PHE A 209 10.91 -0.42 14.47
C PHE A 209 10.20 -1.24 13.39
N LEU A 210 10.73 -2.42 13.02
CA LEU A 210 10.04 -3.32 12.10
C LEU A 210 8.74 -3.88 12.71
N ASN A 211 8.77 -4.29 13.99
CA ASN A 211 7.57 -4.71 14.70
C ASN A 211 6.54 -3.58 14.85
N ALA A 212 6.98 -2.33 15.08
CA ALA A 212 6.10 -1.16 15.06
C ALA A 212 5.45 -0.96 13.68
N GLY A 213 6.24 -1.02 12.60
CA GLY A 213 5.77 -0.88 11.23
C GLY A 213 4.72 -1.92 10.84
N GLU A 214 4.93 -3.17 11.25
CA GLU A 214 3.96 -4.27 11.08
C GLU A 214 2.68 -4.06 11.91
N CYS A 215 2.79 -3.61 13.16
CA CYS A 215 1.62 -3.34 14.00
C CYS A 215 0.77 -2.19 13.45
N TYR A 216 1.39 -1.14 12.91
CA TYR A 216 0.67 -0.08 12.20
C TYR A 216 0.05 -0.58 10.88
N ALA A 217 0.75 -1.44 10.12
CA ALA A 217 0.24 -2.01 8.88
C ALA A 217 -0.99 -2.90 9.10
N ALA A 218 -1.02 -3.68 10.19
CA ALA A 218 -2.13 -4.56 10.57
C ALA A 218 -3.47 -3.82 10.80
N VAL A 219 -3.44 -2.49 10.96
CA VAL A 219 -4.60 -1.63 11.16
C VAL A 219 -4.71 -0.51 10.12
N SER A 220 -4.05 -0.69 8.97
CA SER A 220 -4.03 0.27 7.85
C SER A 220 -3.58 1.69 8.21
N ASN A 221 -2.79 1.85 9.28
CA ASN A 221 -2.13 3.12 9.60
C ASN A 221 -0.87 3.28 8.75
N HIS A 222 -1.08 3.40 7.43
CA HIS A 222 -0.06 3.35 6.40
C HIS A 222 1.04 4.42 6.58
N GLY A 223 0.69 5.63 7.01
CA GLY A 223 1.66 6.71 7.23
C GLY A 223 2.61 6.48 8.40
N ALA A 224 2.11 5.96 9.53
CA ALA A 224 2.95 5.58 10.67
C ALA A 224 3.76 4.31 10.36
N SER A 225 3.14 3.33 9.70
CA SER A 225 3.80 2.10 9.23
C SER A 225 5.01 2.41 8.35
N ALA A 226 4.84 3.26 7.34
CA ALA A 226 5.93 3.69 6.48
C ALA A 226 7.06 4.39 7.26
N SER A 227 6.71 5.28 8.18
CA SER A 227 7.68 6.02 9.01
C SER A 227 8.51 5.07 9.88
N ALA A 228 7.88 4.07 10.49
CA ALA A 228 8.57 3.04 11.27
C ALA A 228 9.45 2.13 10.38
N PHE A 229 8.97 1.73 9.19
CA PHE A 229 9.78 0.93 8.25
C PHE A 229 11.03 1.69 7.74
N ILE A 230 10.99 3.01 7.57
CA ILE A 230 12.21 3.81 7.31
C ILE A 230 13.20 3.70 8.47
N LYS A 231 12.75 3.89 9.73
CA LYS A 231 13.60 3.75 10.92
C LYS A 231 14.18 2.32 11.05
N GLY A 232 13.43 1.31 10.63
CA GLY A 232 13.82 -0.10 10.56
C GLY A 232 14.58 -0.52 9.28
N LYS A 233 14.87 0.41 8.36
CA LYS A 233 15.58 0.19 7.09
C LYS A 233 14.91 -0.77 6.08
N ARG A 234 13.59 -0.93 6.16
CA ARG A 234 12.77 -1.66 5.17
C ARG A 234 12.13 -0.69 4.18
N TYR A 235 12.96 -0.22 3.24
CA TYR A 235 12.62 0.91 2.36
C TYR A 235 11.56 0.56 1.31
N THR A 236 11.57 -0.66 0.77
CA THR A 236 10.54 -1.13 -0.18
C THR A 236 9.15 -1.11 0.44
N GLU A 237 9.04 -1.62 1.66
CA GLU A 237 7.81 -1.65 2.44
C GLU A 237 7.40 -0.24 2.84
N ALA A 238 8.34 0.62 3.22
CA ALA A 238 8.05 2.02 3.51
C ALA A 238 7.50 2.78 2.30
N ALA A 239 8.10 2.62 1.12
CA ALA A 239 7.62 3.23 -0.13
C ALA A 239 6.22 2.73 -0.49
N TYR A 240 5.98 1.42 -0.39
CA TYR A 240 4.67 0.81 -0.59
C TYR A 240 3.62 1.35 0.40
N GLN A 241 3.94 1.42 1.70
CA GLN A 241 3.03 1.97 2.72
C GLN A 241 2.75 3.47 2.48
N TYR A 242 3.73 4.28 2.05
CA TYR A 242 3.46 5.66 1.66
C TYR A 242 2.55 5.77 0.42
N ARG A 243 2.66 4.88 -0.56
CA ARG A 243 1.69 4.77 -1.66
C ARG A 243 0.28 4.44 -1.13
N MET A 244 0.15 3.46 -0.24
CA MET A 244 -1.15 3.09 0.35
C MET A 244 -1.76 4.23 1.19
N ALA A 245 -0.93 5.11 1.77
CA ALA A 245 -1.34 6.35 2.42
C ALA A 245 -1.68 7.51 1.44
N GLY A 246 -1.69 7.29 0.12
CA GLY A 246 -1.84 8.35 -0.90
C GLY A 246 -0.70 9.39 -0.90
N SER A 247 0.36 9.14 -0.14
CA SER A 247 1.47 10.06 0.13
C SER A 247 2.59 9.90 -0.89
N PHE A 248 2.25 10.03 -2.18
CA PHE A 248 3.17 9.79 -3.31
C PHE A 248 4.45 10.62 -3.24
N GLU A 249 4.42 11.81 -2.64
CA GLU A 249 5.60 12.67 -2.46
C GLU A 249 6.64 12.01 -1.54
N LYS A 250 6.19 11.43 -0.42
CA LYS A 250 7.04 10.63 0.46
C LYS A 250 7.44 9.30 -0.17
N ALA A 251 6.57 8.67 -0.94
CA ALA A 251 6.88 7.41 -1.61
C ALA A 251 8.01 7.58 -2.65
N VAL A 252 7.94 8.63 -3.48
CA VAL A 252 9.00 8.99 -4.44
C VAL A 252 10.28 9.44 -3.74
N ASP A 253 10.18 10.20 -2.65
CA ASP A 253 11.36 10.61 -1.85
C ASP A 253 12.10 9.42 -1.22
N VAL A 254 11.39 8.35 -0.87
CA VAL A 254 12.02 7.09 -0.41
C VAL A 254 12.72 6.38 -1.57
N ILE A 255 12.08 6.29 -2.74
CA ILE A 255 12.65 5.65 -3.94
C ILE A 255 13.91 6.38 -4.43
N SER A 256 13.98 7.71 -4.33
CA SER A 256 15.13 8.49 -4.78
C SER A 256 16.34 8.45 -3.83
N ARG A 257 16.12 8.17 -2.54
CA ARG A 257 17.16 8.20 -1.49
C ARG A 257 17.67 6.82 -1.08
N TYR A 258 16.89 5.76 -1.29
CA TYR A 258 17.15 4.44 -0.71
C TYR A 258 16.96 3.32 -1.74
N PRO A 259 17.68 2.19 -1.60
CA PRO A 259 17.43 1.01 -2.42
C PRO A 259 16.03 0.46 -2.14
N VAL A 260 15.18 0.55 -3.15
CA VAL A 260 13.83 -0.02 -3.20
C VAL A 260 13.81 -1.07 -4.32
N ASP A 261 12.99 -2.10 -4.15
CA ASP A 261 12.76 -3.09 -5.20
C ASP A 261 12.34 -2.41 -6.53
N PRO A 262 12.97 -2.73 -7.69
CA PRO A 262 12.71 -2.04 -8.94
C PRO A 262 11.26 -2.11 -9.43
N GLU A 263 10.57 -3.25 -9.27
CA GLU A 263 9.19 -3.44 -9.71
C GLU A 263 8.23 -2.60 -8.85
N VAL A 264 8.45 -2.61 -7.53
CA VAL A 264 7.71 -1.76 -6.59
C VAL A 264 7.97 -0.28 -6.88
N ALA A 265 9.22 0.12 -7.14
CA ALA A 265 9.60 1.49 -7.47
C ALA A 265 8.95 1.99 -8.78
N GLU A 266 8.97 1.17 -9.83
CA GLU A 266 8.34 1.49 -11.11
C GLU A 266 6.82 1.64 -10.94
N SER A 267 6.17 0.68 -10.28
CA SER A 267 4.72 0.70 -10.04
C SER A 267 4.28 1.93 -9.23
N ILE A 268 5.01 2.28 -8.18
CA ILE A 268 4.77 3.51 -7.40
C ILE A 268 4.97 4.76 -8.28
N THR A 269 6.06 4.82 -9.04
CA THR A 269 6.40 5.98 -9.88
C THR A 269 5.37 6.20 -11.00
N HIS A 270 4.95 5.13 -11.67
CA HIS A 270 3.88 5.18 -12.68
C HIS A 270 2.56 5.68 -12.08
N THR A 271 2.18 5.18 -10.90
CA THR A 271 0.97 5.63 -10.20
C THR A 271 1.08 7.10 -9.79
N ALA A 272 2.24 7.54 -9.28
CA ALA A 272 2.50 8.94 -8.92
C ALA A 272 2.39 9.89 -10.12
N LYS A 273 2.90 9.50 -11.30
CA LYS A 273 2.75 10.27 -12.56
C LYS A 273 1.28 10.55 -12.89
N ILE A 274 0.44 9.51 -12.81
CA ILE A 274 -1.00 9.61 -13.08
C ILE A 274 -1.68 10.50 -12.02
N GLU A 275 -1.44 10.25 -10.73
CA GLU A 275 -2.13 10.97 -9.65
C GLU A 275 -1.73 12.45 -9.55
N TYR A 276 -0.47 12.80 -9.84
CA TYR A 276 -0.07 14.21 -9.96
C TYR A 276 -0.68 14.87 -11.20
N THR A 277 -0.77 14.16 -12.32
CA THR A 277 -1.40 14.69 -13.54
C THR A 277 -2.90 14.96 -13.33
N LYS A 278 -3.64 14.02 -12.73
CA LYS A 278 -5.07 14.15 -12.45
C LYS A 278 -5.44 15.40 -11.63
N ARG A 279 -4.59 15.81 -10.68
CA ARG A 279 -4.80 17.04 -9.88
C ARG A 279 -4.84 18.29 -10.75
N GLY A 280 -4.06 18.30 -11.83
CA GLY A 280 -4.09 19.34 -12.86
C GLY A 280 -3.63 20.74 -12.42
N ASP A 281 -3.26 20.98 -11.16
CA ASP A 281 -2.63 22.24 -10.77
C ASP A 281 -1.16 22.30 -11.24
N ILE A 282 -0.64 23.50 -11.48
CA ILE A 282 0.72 23.66 -12.04
C ILE A 282 1.83 23.12 -11.13
N SER A 283 1.63 23.05 -9.81
CA SER A 283 2.61 22.48 -8.88
C SER A 283 2.65 20.95 -9.02
N SER A 284 1.49 20.30 -9.03
CA SER A 284 1.38 18.86 -9.29
C SER A 284 1.87 18.50 -10.70
N LEU A 285 1.57 19.30 -11.73
CA LEU A 285 2.07 19.04 -13.09
C LEU A 285 3.60 19.16 -13.19
N ARG A 286 4.22 20.10 -12.46
CA ARG A 286 5.69 20.15 -12.32
C ARG A 286 6.23 18.94 -11.57
N LYS A 287 5.58 18.49 -10.50
CA LYS A 287 5.93 17.24 -9.79
C LYS A 287 5.81 16.02 -10.70
N ALA A 288 4.78 15.93 -11.54
CA ALA A 288 4.62 14.88 -12.54
C ALA A 288 5.75 14.90 -13.58
N SER A 289 6.03 16.07 -14.16
CA SER A 289 7.09 16.25 -15.18
C SER A 289 8.47 15.82 -14.67
N ASN A 290 8.77 16.07 -13.39
CA ASN A 290 10.05 15.68 -12.79
C ASN A 290 10.24 14.15 -12.63
N LEU A 291 9.20 13.34 -12.87
CA LEU A 291 9.28 11.87 -12.89
C LEU A 291 9.59 11.31 -14.30
N PHE A 292 9.72 12.18 -15.31
CA PHE A 292 10.10 11.81 -16.68
C PHE A 292 11.53 12.26 -16.98
N GLY A 293 12.19 11.57 -17.92
CA GLY A 293 13.56 11.92 -18.33
C GLY A 293 13.63 13.28 -19.02
N THR A 294 12.62 13.61 -19.83
CA THR A 294 12.50 14.92 -20.47
C THR A 294 11.09 15.52 -20.35
N LYS A 295 11.00 16.83 -20.55
CA LYS A 295 9.73 17.57 -20.66
C LYS A 295 8.87 17.05 -21.81
N ASP A 296 9.49 16.64 -22.92
CA ASP A 296 8.76 16.19 -24.10
C ASP A 296 8.22 14.76 -23.93
N ASP A 297 8.89 13.89 -23.16
CA ASP A 297 8.33 12.60 -22.72
C ASP A 297 7.06 12.81 -21.87
N PHE A 298 7.07 13.79 -20.97
CA PHE A 298 5.88 14.14 -20.17
C PHE A 298 4.76 14.70 -21.06
N LEU A 299 5.06 15.62 -21.98
CA LEU A 299 4.07 16.17 -22.91
C LEU A 299 3.48 15.12 -23.85
N LYS A 300 4.27 14.12 -24.25
CA LYS A 300 3.81 12.94 -24.99
C LYS A 300 2.93 12.05 -24.11
N PHE A 301 3.32 11.77 -22.87
CA PHE A 301 2.49 11.03 -21.92
C PHE A 301 1.12 11.70 -21.74
N LEU A 302 1.05 13.04 -21.64
CA LEU A 302 -0.22 13.76 -21.55
C LEU A 302 -1.07 13.62 -22.82
N GLU A 303 -0.46 13.64 -24.01
CA GLU A 303 -1.13 13.42 -25.30
C GLU A 303 -1.66 11.98 -25.43
N ASP A 304 -0.80 10.98 -25.18
CA ASP A 304 -1.11 9.55 -25.28
C ASP A 304 -2.24 9.11 -24.29
N HIS A 305 -2.44 9.83 -23.19
CA HIS A 305 -3.45 9.54 -22.16
C HIS A 305 -4.64 10.52 -22.16
N GLY A 306 -4.74 11.43 -23.13
CA GLY A 306 -5.87 12.37 -23.27
C GLY A 306 -5.93 13.50 -22.24
N PHE A 307 -4.83 13.79 -21.54
CA PHE A 307 -4.71 14.87 -20.56
C PHE A 307 -4.42 16.24 -21.22
N ASP A 308 -5.20 16.60 -22.25
CA ASP A 308 -4.95 17.80 -23.05
C ASP A 308 -5.12 19.12 -22.29
N GLU A 309 -6.06 19.20 -21.34
CA GLU A 309 -6.24 20.39 -20.51
C GLU A 309 -5.04 20.62 -19.60
N GLN A 310 -4.50 19.53 -19.03
CA GLN A 310 -3.28 19.53 -18.23
C GLN A 310 -2.07 19.88 -19.08
N ARG A 311 -2.00 19.40 -20.34
CA ARG A 311 -0.95 19.71 -21.30
C ARG A 311 -0.92 21.19 -21.66
N ILE A 312 -2.09 21.76 -21.96
CA ILE A 312 -2.29 23.19 -22.21
C ILE A 312 -1.84 23.99 -20.97
N ARG A 313 -2.42 23.70 -19.80
CA ARG A 313 -2.14 24.42 -18.55
C ARG A 313 -0.67 24.34 -18.11
N PHE A 314 -0.01 23.20 -18.34
CA PHE A 314 1.42 23.03 -18.08
C PHE A 314 2.27 23.92 -18.98
N LEU A 315 2.00 23.96 -20.28
CA LEU A 315 2.70 24.82 -21.24
C LEU A 315 2.41 26.31 -21.01
N GLU A 316 1.18 26.69 -20.68
CA GLU A 316 0.84 28.06 -20.26
C GLU A 316 1.60 28.47 -18.99
N GLY A 317 1.72 27.57 -18.01
CA GLY A 317 2.52 27.75 -16.79
C GLY A 317 4.05 27.69 -16.99
N LEU A 318 4.49 27.53 -18.24
CA LEU A 318 5.88 27.66 -18.71
C LEU A 318 6.03 28.77 -19.77
N GLU A 319 4.95 29.51 -20.07
CA GLU A 319 4.88 30.55 -21.10
C GLU A 319 5.18 30.06 -22.54
N GLU A 320 5.08 28.77 -22.81
CA GLU A 320 5.26 28.14 -24.13
C GLU A 320 4.01 28.30 -25.02
N TYR A 321 3.48 29.53 -25.12
CA TYR A 321 2.20 29.84 -25.78
C TYR A 321 2.15 29.42 -27.26
N GLU A 322 3.28 29.38 -27.98
CA GLU A 322 3.32 28.90 -29.36
C GLU A 322 2.94 27.41 -29.45
N ARG A 323 3.39 26.58 -28.50
CA ARG A 323 3.03 25.15 -28.44
C ARG A 323 1.58 24.94 -28.01
N VAL A 324 1.05 25.82 -27.14
CA VAL A 324 -0.38 25.83 -26.78
C VAL A 324 -1.24 26.16 -28.01
N GLY A 325 -0.81 27.11 -28.82
CA GLY A 325 -1.43 27.43 -30.10
C GLY A 325 -1.46 26.23 -31.05
N ASP A 326 -0.35 25.51 -31.20
CA ASP A 326 -0.27 24.31 -32.03
C ASP A 326 -1.22 23.19 -31.55
N ILE A 327 -1.43 23.02 -30.23
CA ILE A 327 -2.41 22.07 -29.68
C ILE A 327 -3.84 22.48 -30.04
N HIS A 328 -4.21 23.75 -29.84
CA HIS A 328 -5.54 24.24 -30.20
C HIS A 328 -5.82 24.13 -31.70
N ARG A 329 -4.81 24.43 -32.55
CA ARG A 329 -4.93 24.33 -34.02
C ARG A 329 -5.16 22.89 -34.47
N LYS A 330 -4.40 21.93 -33.93
CA LYS A 330 -4.62 20.48 -34.19
C LYS A 330 -6.02 20.00 -33.81
N LYS A 331 -6.68 20.66 -32.86
CA LYS A 331 -8.06 20.36 -32.40
C LYS A 331 -9.15 21.16 -33.13
N GLY A 332 -8.82 21.92 -34.18
CA GLY A 332 -9.79 22.79 -34.88
C GLY A 332 -10.25 24.01 -34.07
N ASN A 333 -9.65 24.29 -32.90
CA ASN A 333 -9.99 25.48 -32.11
C ASN A 333 -9.12 26.67 -32.55
N TYR A 334 -9.38 27.15 -33.77
CA TYR A 334 -8.63 28.23 -34.40
C TYR A 334 -8.64 29.54 -33.60
N ILE A 335 -9.76 29.88 -32.97
CA ILE A 335 -9.91 31.09 -32.15
C ILE A 335 -8.94 31.07 -30.96
N SER A 336 -8.90 29.98 -30.20
CA SER A 336 -7.92 29.84 -29.10
C SER A 336 -6.49 29.73 -29.62
N ALA A 337 -6.27 29.05 -30.74
CA ALA A 337 -4.94 28.94 -31.35
C ALA A 337 -4.35 30.32 -31.68
N VAL A 338 -5.12 31.18 -32.38
CA VAL A 338 -4.74 32.54 -32.74
C VAL A 338 -4.45 33.41 -31.52
N ARG A 339 -5.28 33.32 -30.47
CA ARG A 339 -5.06 34.06 -29.20
C ARG A 339 -3.73 33.68 -28.55
N GLN A 340 -3.39 32.39 -28.52
CA GLN A 340 -2.14 31.90 -27.91
C GLN A 340 -0.92 32.21 -28.79
N PHE A 341 -1.02 32.08 -30.11
CA PHE A 341 0.04 32.48 -31.03
C PHE A 341 0.36 33.98 -30.95
N ARG A 342 -0.65 34.85 -30.82
CA ARG A 342 -0.45 36.29 -30.58
C ARG A 342 0.23 36.55 -29.24
N ARG A 343 -0.11 35.79 -28.19
CA ARG A 343 0.51 35.89 -26.87
C ARG A 343 1.98 35.46 -26.87
N ALA A 344 2.38 34.52 -27.72
CA ALA A 344 3.79 34.17 -27.93
C ALA A 344 4.60 35.30 -28.60
N ASN A 345 3.96 36.08 -29.48
CA ASN A 345 4.51 37.26 -30.15
C ASN A 345 5.89 37.06 -30.82
N THR A 346 6.15 35.87 -31.37
CA THR A 346 7.33 35.59 -32.20
C THR A 346 6.96 35.74 -33.67
N SER A 347 7.94 36.01 -34.55
CA SER A 347 7.71 36.03 -36.00
C SER A 347 7.06 34.73 -36.51
N THR A 348 7.51 33.58 -36.00
CA THR A 348 6.94 32.27 -36.31
C THR A 348 5.51 32.12 -35.82
N SER A 349 5.21 32.54 -34.57
CA SER A 349 3.85 32.45 -34.03
C SER A 349 2.88 33.37 -34.74
N LEU A 350 3.28 34.59 -35.14
CA LEU A 350 2.41 35.49 -35.90
C LEU A 350 2.05 34.93 -37.28
N ARG A 351 3.00 34.29 -37.98
CA ARG A 351 2.70 33.55 -39.23
C ARG A 351 1.77 32.35 -38.98
N LYS A 352 1.95 31.60 -37.88
CA LYS A 352 1.01 30.54 -37.46
C LYS A 352 -0.39 31.08 -37.11
N ALA A 353 -0.48 32.28 -36.53
CA ALA A 353 -1.75 32.95 -36.25
C ALA A 353 -2.50 33.31 -37.55
N ALA A 354 -1.81 33.91 -38.53
CA ALA A 354 -2.37 34.21 -39.85
C ALA A 354 -2.86 32.93 -40.57
N ALA A 355 -2.04 31.88 -40.58
CA ALA A 355 -2.42 30.58 -41.15
C ALA A 355 -3.65 29.97 -40.44
N SER A 356 -3.71 30.04 -39.11
CA SER A 356 -4.84 29.53 -38.31
C SER A 356 -6.13 30.31 -38.55
N LEU A 357 -6.05 31.63 -38.78
CA LEU A 357 -7.21 32.45 -39.16
C LEU A 357 -7.80 32.00 -40.50
N LEU A 358 -6.95 31.83 -41.51
CA LEU A 358 -7.37 31.39 -42.83
C LEU A 358 -7.91 29.95 -42.82
N GLU A 359 -7.25 29.02 -42.11
CA GLU A 359 -7.75 27.65 -41.91
C GLU A 359 -9.15 27.65 -41.26
N GLY A 360 -9.33 28.37 -40.16
CA GLY A 360 -10.63 28.46 -39.47
C GLY A 360 -11.73 29.14 -40.29
N LEU A 361 -11.40 30.18 -41.06
CA LEU A 361 -12.36 30.80 -41.96
C LEU A 361 -12.77 29.85 -43.09
N ARG A 362 -11.84 29.09 -43.68
CA ARG A 362 -12.15 28.09 -44.72
C ARG A 362 -13.03 26.96 -44.18
N GLU A 363 -12.77 26.45 -42.98
CA GLU A 363 -13.58 25.37 -42.39
C GLU A 363 -15.02 25.84 -42.08
N HIS A 364 -15.19 27.04 -41.54
CA HIS A 364 -16.51 27.60 -41.25
C HIS A 364 -17.23 28.19 -42.48
N ILE A 365 -16.54 28.44 -43.60
CA ILE A 365 -17.10 28.89 -44.88
C ILE A 365 -16.99 27.76 -45.90
N SER A 366 -17.64 26.63 -45.60
CA SER A 366 -17.83 25.54 -46.55
C SER A 366 -18.92 25.88 -47.58
N PHE A 367 -18.63 25.68 -48.87
CA PHE A 367 -19.59 25.82 -49.97
C PHE A 367 -20.84 24.94 -49.84
N ALA A 368 -20.85 23.96 -48.92
CA ALA A 368 -21.95 23.04 -48.69
C ALA A 368 -22.89 23.42 -47.52
N VAL A 369 -22.57 24.44 -46.72
CA VAL A 369 -23.38 24.85 -45.56
C VAL A 369 -24.10 26.17 -45.85
N GLY A 370 -25.41 26.21 -45.57
CA GLY A 370 -26.32 27.26 -46.05
C GLY A 370 -25.87 28.69 -45.75
N TYR A 371 -25.64 29.46 -46.81
CA TYR A 371 -25.28 30.88 -46.76
C TYR A 371 -26.32 31.74 -46.02
N GLY A 372 -25.85 32.84 -45.39
CA GLY A 372 -26.72 33.91 -44.87
C GLY A 372 -26.89 34.00 -43.36
N LYS A 373 -26.30 33.10 -42.56
CA LYS A 373 -26.18 33.29 -41.09
C LYS A 373 -24.74 33.06 -40.65
N ARG A 374 -24.05 34.13 -40.23
CA ARG A 374 -22.74 34.01 -39.58
C ARG A 374 -22.90 33.26 -38.25
N SER A 375 -22.07 32.26 -38.01
CA SER A 375 -21.90 31.70 -36.66
C SER A 375 -21.14 32.70 -35.78
N GLU A 376 -21.27 32.56 -34.46
CA GLU A 376 -20.49 33.36 -33.51
C GLU A 376 -18.98 33.15 -33.72
N GLN A 377 -18.55 31.91 -34.01
CA GLN A 377 -17.15 31.62 -34.31
C GLN A 377 -16.66 32.37 -35.56
N LEU A 378 -17.48 32.46 -36.61
CA LEU A 378 -17.11 33.15 -37.84
C LEU A 378 -16.94 34.66 -37.61
N SER A 379 -17.84 35.27 -36.82
CA SER A 379 -17.70 36.68 -36.43
C SER A 379 -16.43 36.93 -35.61
N GLN A 380 -16.14 36.08 -34.62
CA GLN A 380 -14.91 36.18 -33.83
C GLN A 380 -13.64 36.00 -34.68
N LEU A 381 -13.65 35.14 -35.70
CA LEU A 381 -12.52 34.99 -36.63
C LEU A 381 -12.31 36.26 -37.48
N PHE A 382 -13.37 36.86 -38.02
CA PHE A 382 -13.26 38.12 -38.77
C PHE A 382 -12.81 39.30 -37.88
N GLU A 383 -13.26 39.38 -36.63
CA GLU A 383 -12.75 40.36 -35.65
C GLU A 383 -11.26 40.16 -35.40
N LEU A 384 -10.81 38.91 -35.22
CA LEU A 384 -9.40 38.62 -35.07
C LEU A 384 -8.60 39.03 -36.33
N CYS A 385 -9.10 38.82 -37.54
CA CYS A 385 -8.46 39.28 -38.78
C CYS A 385 -8.25 40.80 -38.83
N GLN A 386 -9.18 41.62 -38.32
CA GLN A 386 -9.01 43.09 -38.30
C GLN A 386 -7.82 43.54 -37.44
N ALA A 387 -7.45 42.75 -36.43
CA ALA A 387 -6.29 42.97 -35.58
C ALA A 387 -5.06 42.12 -35.97
N ALA A 388 -5.00 41.62 -37.20
CA ALA A 388 -3.90 40.80 -37.71
C ALA A 388 -3.00 41.59 -38.68
N GLU A 389 -1.68 41.45 -38.54
CA GLU A 389 -0.74 41.79 -39.61
C GLU A 389 -0.74 40.65 -40.64
N LEU A 390 -1.57 40.79 -41.68
CA LEU A 390 -1.67 39.85 -42.80
C LEU A 390 -0.83 40.31 -43.99
N ALA A 391 -0.25 39.38 -44.74
CA ALA A 391 0.31 39.67 -46.06
C ALA A 391 -0.81 40.09 -47.03
N ARG A 392 -0.46 40.76 -48.13
CA ARG A 392 -1.47 41.22 -49.12
C ARG A 392 -2.34 40.10 -49.67
N ASP A 393 -1.76 38.94 -49.97
CA ASP A 393 -2.51 37.79 -50.50
C ASP A 393 -3.38 37.12 -49.44
N GLU A 394 -2.96 37.15 -48.17
CA GLU A 394 -3.75 36.69 -47.03
C GLU A 394 -4.93 37.62 -46.75
N GLN A 395 -4.74 38.94 -46.89
CA GLN A 395 -5.80 39.94 -46.76
C GLN A 395 -6.81 39.85 -47.92
N ASP A 396 -6.33 39.72 -49.17
CA ASP A 396 -7.19 39.47 -50.34
C ASP A 396 -8.02 38.18 -50.17
N GLU A 397 -7.48 37.14 -49.51
CA GLU A 397 -8.21 35.91 -49.20
C GLU A 397 -9.26 36.12 -48.09
N VAL A 398 -8.95 36.86 -47.03
CA VAL A 398 -9.93 37.20 -45.97
C VAL A 398 -11.10 38.00 -46.54
N ASP A 399 -10.84 38.98 -47.42
CA ASP A 399 -11.88 39.82 -48.00
C ASP A 399 -12.74 39.03 -49.02
N PHE A 400 -12.14 38.10 -49.78
CA PHE A 400 -12.88 37.14 -50.59
C PHE A 400 -13.80 36.25 -49.74
N LEU A 401 -13.26 35.61 -48.68
CA LEU A 401 -14.02 34.76 -47.78
C LEU A 401 -15.15 35.53 -47.06
N ARG A 402 -14.92 36.80 -46.71
CA ARG A 402 -15.96 37.70 -46.17
C ARG A 402 -17.09 37.88 -47.17
N ALA A 403 -16.78 38.23 -48.42
CA ALA A 403 -17.78 38.40 -49.48
C ALA A 403 -18.57 37.11 -49.76
N VAL A 404 -17.93 35.94 -49.68
CA VAL A 404 -18.62 34.63 -49.75
C VAL A 404 -19.60 34.47 -48.59
N SER A 405 -19.18 34.76 -47.35
CA SER A 405 -20.02 34.60 -46.15
C SER A 405 -21.23 35.55 -46.12
N GLU A 406 -21.12 36.71 -46.76
CA GLU A 406 -22.14 37.76 -46.81
C GLU A 406 -23.04 37.70 -48.05
N LEU A 407 -22.75 36.80 -49.01
CA LEU A 407 -23.37 36.76 -50.35
C LEU A 407 -23.20 38.07 -51.13
N ASP A 408 -22.09 38.80 -50.95
CA ASP A 408 -21.80 40.03 -51.70
C ASP A 408 -21.40 39.71 -53.15
N SER A 409 -22.43 39.53 -53.99
CA SER A 409 -22.30 39.26 -55.42
C SER A 409 -21.55 40.35 -56.21
N LYS A 410 -21.40 41.57 -55.67
CA LYS A 410 -20.64 42.63 -56.32
C LYS A 410 -19.15 42.42 -56.06
N THR A 411 -18.75 42.33 -54.79
CA THR A 411 -17.36 42.12 -54.40
C THR A 411 -16.82 40.78 -54.94
N LEU A 412 -17.65 39.72 -54.96
CA LEU A 412 -17.28 38.45 -55.58
C LEU A 412 -16.98 38.55 -57.09
N ARG A 413 -17.71 39.39 -57.85
CA ARG A 413 -17.40 39.65 -59.27
C ARG A 413 -16.11 40.45 -59.45
N GLU A 414 -15.84 41.38 -58.54
CA GLU A 414 -14.58 42.15 -58.55
C GLU A 414 -13.37 41.24 -58.28
N HIS A 415 -13.48 40.27 -57.36
CA HIS A 415 -12.46 39.22 -57.18
C HIS A 415 -12.32 38.30 -58.40
N ALA A 416 -13.44 37.92 -59.05
CA ALA A 416 -13.42 37.06 -60.24
C ALA A 416 -12.68 37.66 -61.45
N LEU A 417 -12.52 38.98 -61.49
CA LEU A 417 -11.81 39.72 -62.54
C LEU A 417 -10.32 39.99 -62.21
N ARG A 418 -9.83 39.61 -61.03
CA ARG A 418 -8.42 39.79 -60.63
C ARG A 418 -7.55 38.60 -61.06
N SER A 419 -6.33 38.89 -61.51
CA SER A 419 -5.29 37.87 -61.71
C SER A 419 -4.98 37.15 -60.39
N GLY A 420 -5.14 35.82 -60.36
CA GLY A 420 -4.97 35.00 -59.15
C GLY A 420 -6.28 34.47 -58.55
N PHE A 421 -7.45 34.83 -59.09
CA PHE A 421 -8.75 34.30 -58.65
C PHE A 421 -8.82 32.76 -58.62
N LEU A 422 -8.22 32.10 -59.62
CA LEU A 422 -8.15 30.63 -59.67
C LEU A 422 -7.28 30.04 -58.55
N ASP A 423 -6.22 30.73 -58.11
CA ASP A 423 -5.38 30.27 -57.00
C ASP A 423 -6.08 30.48 -55.65
N LEU A 424 -6.80 31.59 -55.48
CA LEU A 424 -7.70 31.82 -54.34
C LEU A 424 -8.79 30.74 -54.25
N LEU A 425 -9.47 30.46 -55.37
CA LEU A 425 -10.43 29.36 -55.45
C LEU A 425 -9.77 28.03 -55.07
N ARG A 426 -8.59 27.72 -55.62
CA ARG A 426 -7.88 26.46 -55.35
C ARG A 426 -7.44 26.32 -53.89
N ARG A 427 -7.02 27.41 -53.24
CA ARG A 427 -6.73 27.47 -51.79
C ARG A 427 -7.99 27.21 -50.95
N SER A 428 -9.15 27.74 -51.37
CA SER A 428 -10.44 27.48 -50.70
C SER A 428 -11.05 26.10 -50.99
N GLN A 429 -10.75 25.49 -52.15
CA GLN A 429 -11.28 24.19 -52.61
C GLN A 429 -10.49 22.97 -52.09
N GLY A 430 -9.47 23.16 -51.26
CA GLY A 430 -8.59 22.09 -50.74
C GLY A 430 -9.26 20.99 -49.91
N LEU A 431 -10.58 21.03 -49.73
CA LEU A 431 -11.41 20.06 -49.01
C LEU A 431 -12.51 19.40 -49.88
N ALA A 432 -12.55 19.66 -51.20
CA ALA A 432 -13.56 19.07 -52.10
C ALA A 432 -13.01 18.72 -53.50
N ILE A 433 -12.30 17.60 -53.62
CA ILE A 433 -12.05 16.97 -54.94
C ILE A 433 -13.30 16.16 -55.32
N GLY A 434 -14.11 16.65 -56.26
CA GLY A 434 -15.33 15.92 -56.63
C GLY A 434 -16.29 16.55 -57.66
N ILE A 435 -15.86 17.49 -58.51
CA ILE A 435 -16.68 17.92 -59.66
C ILE A 435 -15.81 17.93 -60.92
N GLY A 436 -15.99 16.91 -61.76
CA GLY A 436 -15.42 16.89 -63.10
C GLY A 436 -16.21 17.76 -64.06
N CYS A 437 -15.52 18.56 -64.88
CA CYS A 437 -16.15 19.26 -65.99
C CYS A 437 -16.62 18.24 -67.03
N GLY A 438 -17.93 18.17 -67.27
CA GLY A 438 -18.49 17.36 -68.36
C GLY A 438 -18.34 18.06 -69.72
N SER A 439 -17.69 17.40 -70.66
CA SER A 439 -17.92 17.58 -72.10
C SER A 439 -18.47 16.25 -72.65
N GLY A 440 -19.57 16.31 -73.40
CA GLY A 440 -20.41 15.14 -73.69
C GLY A 440 -19.90 14.22 -74.80
N GLY A 441 -20.43 12.99 -74.85
CA GLY A 441 -20.14 12.01 -75.90
C GLY A 441 -20.75 10.62 -75.69
N ASP A 442 -22.09 10.52 -75.83
CA ASP A 442 -22.88 9.34 -76.28
C ASP A 442 -22.78 7.96 -75.55
N PRO A 443 -23.74 7.02 -75.76
CA PRO A 443 -24.29 6.28 -74.61
C PRO A 443 -24.43 4.77 -74.89
N ASN A 444 -23.36 4.00 -74.69
CA ASN A 444 -23.44 2.53 -74.60
C ASN A 444 -22.17 1.95 -73.97
N ASP A 445 -22.10 1.92 -72.62
CA ASP A 445 -21.41 0.83 -71.93
C ASP A 445 -21.85 0.70 -70.46
N MET A 446 -22.60 -0.36 -70.20
CA MET A 446 -22.83 -1.02 -68.91
C MET A 446 -22.76 -2.52 -69.22
N PRO A 447 -22.29 -3.43 -68.34
CA PRO A 447 -22.68 -3.49 -66.91
C PRO A 447 -21.50 -4.00 -66.00
N LYS A 448 -21.61 -4.46 -64.74
CA LYS A 448 -22.71 -4.83 -63.81
C LYS A 448 -22.33 -4.38 -62.38
N ILE A 449 -23.34 -4.19 -61.52
CA ILE A 449 -23.17 -4.20 -60.05
C ILE A 449 -23.54 -5.60 -59.55
N GLN A 450 -22.73 -6.19 -58.64
CA GLN A 450 -23.12 -7.37 -57.87
C GLN A 450 -23.28 -7.01 -56.39
N HIS A 451 -24.42 -7.41 -55.82
CA HIS A 451 -24.72 -7.24 -54.40
C HIS A 451 -23.95 -8.24 -53.53
N GLY A 452 -23.39 -7.76 -52.43
CA GLY A 452 -22.99 -8.56 -51.27
C GLY A 452 -23.50 -7.92 -50.00
N SER A 453 -24.69 -8.32 -49.53
CA SER A 453 -25.26 -7.88 -48.26
C SER A 453 -25.46 -9.08 -47.33
N LYS A 454 -24.94 -8.99 -46.10
CA LYS A 454 -25.45 -9.73 -44.95
C LYS A 454 -25.40 -8.86 -43.69
N HIS A 455 -26.50 -8.92 -42.95
CA HIS A 455 -26.80 -8.12 -41.77
C HIS A 455 -26.47 -8.87 -40.47
N PHE A 456 -26.29 -8.07 -39.41
CA PHE A 456 -26.59 -8.31 -37.98
C PHE A 456 -26.22 -9.62 -37.27
N GLY A 457 -25.69 -9.43 -36.06
CA GLY A 457 -25.80 -10.38 -34.94
C GLY A 457 -25.52 -9.65 -33.62
N SER A 458 -26.57 -9.41 -32.83
CA SER A 458 -26.43 -9.02 -31.42
C SER A 458 -27.14 -10.05 -30.52
N ASN A 459 -26.82 -9.99 -29.23
CA ASN A 459 -27.43 -10.69 -28.09
C ASN A 459 -27.04 -12.17 -27.92
N ALA A 460 -26.12 -12.38 -26.99
CA ALA A 460 -26.41 -13.11 -25.75
C ALA A 460 -25.97 -12.22 -24.58
#